data_AF-A0A2K8KLF5-F1
#
_entry.id   AF-A0A2K8KLF5-F1
#
_cell.length_a   1.000
_cell.length_b   1.000
_cell.length_c   1.000
_cell.angle_alpha   90.00
_cell.angle_beta   90.00
_cell.angle_gamma   90.00
#
_symmetry.space_group_name_H-M   'P 1'
#
loop_
_entity.id
_entity.type
_entity.pdbx_description
1 polymer ?
#
loop_
_entity_poly.entity_id
_entity_poly.type
_entity_poly.pdbx_seq_one_letter_code
_entity_poly.pdbx_strand_id
1 'polypeptide(L)'
;MICASVYLLVFIRNLLDHLAEKILLLQPLNFGGITGALWTIFLSCFFTNLVGLIQPWLIAALVIPLVLVTVIDVLLRRKRRRRREPSRRNMRDPKLQLDSVAQVGFVKTQLMNKGENRVFELLERTVARTNFGGRVMAQVCLGEFVAPDPEADAARREEAFVSINSKRVDFLIIDENGEAVLAVEVQGSGHYIGKTAFMRDAVKKEALRRAGIPLVEVVPNMRPEEVEAQVIRYLDTTLQSLEPTSHQNSGRKPAAP
;
A
#
# COMPACT_ATOMS: atom_id res chain seq x y z
N MET A 1 -6.80 13.01 -20.06
CA MET A 1 -6.39 14.03 -21.07
C MET A 1 -5.93 13.45 -22.40
N ILE A 2 -5.57 12.16 -22.51
CA ILE A 2 -5.14 11.54 -23.79
C ILE A 2 -6.30 11.44 -24.82
N CYS A 3 -7.54 11.28 -24.34
CA CYS A 3 -8.71 11.09 -25.22
C CYS A 3 -8.98 12.30 -26.14
N ALA A 4 -8.87 13.53 -25.62
CA ALA A 4 -9.16 14.74 -26.39
C ALA A 4 -8.20 14.96 -27.58
N SER A 5 -6.94 14.51 -27.46
CA SER A 5 -5.95 14.66 -28.52
C SER A 5 -6.18 13.72 -29.71
N VAL A 6 -6.71 12.52 -29.44
CA VAL A 6 -7.05 11.54 -30.49
C VAL A 6 -8.30 12.00 -31.24
N TYR A 7 -9.31 12.50 -30.51
CA TYR A 7 -10.51 13.08 -31.12
C TYR A 7 -10.19 14.28 -32.02
N LEU A 8 -9.27 15.15 -31.62
CA LEU A 8 -8.88 16.29 -32.44
C LEU A 8 -8.18 15.86 -33.74
N LEU A 9 -7.32 14.84 -33.70
CA LEU A 9 -6.65 14.32 -34.89
C LEU A 9 -7.62 13.61 -35.84
N VAL A 10 -8.58 12.84 -35.31
CA VAL A 10 -9.63 12.19 -36.11
C VAL A 10 -10.56 13.24 -36.73
N PHE A 11 -10.91 14.30 -35.97
CA PHE A 11 -11.73 15.40 -36.47
C PHE A 11 -11.04 16.18 -37.59
N ILE A 12 -9.75 16.51 -37.43
CA ILE A 12 -8.96 17.19 -38.46
C ILE A 12 -8.86 16.32 -39.72
N ARG A 13 -8.60 15.01 -39.57
CA ARG A 13 -8.55 14.09 -40.71
C ARG A 13 -9.89 14.04 -41.46
N ASN A 14 -11.00 13.85 -40.74
CA ASN A 14 -12.33 13.80 -41.37
C ASN A 14 -12.72 15.13 -42.02
N LEU A 15 -12.32 16.27 -41.44
CA LEU A 15 -12.57 17.60 -42.01
C LEU A 15 -11.77 17.79 -43.31
N LEU A 16 -10.51 17.35 -43.34
CA LEU A 16 -9.66 17.40 -44.54
C LEU A 16 -10.20 16.48 -45.65
N ASP A 17 -10.65 15.27 -45.29
CA ASP A 17 -11.26 14.34 -46.24
C ASP A 17 -12.55 14.92 -46.84
N HIS A 18 -13.40 15.56 -46.01
CA HIS A 18 -14.64 16.18 -46.47
C HIS A 18 -14.41 17.45 -47.32
N LEU A 19 -13.36 18.22 -47.03
CA LEU A 19 -12.96 19.38 -47.84
C LEU A 19 -12.37 18.92 -49.18
N ALA A 20 -11.56 17.86 -49.19
CA ALA A 20 -11.01 17.28 -50.42
C ALA A 20 -12.13 16.76 -51.34
N GLU A 21 -13.14 16.09 -50.79
CA GLU A 21 -14.30 15.59 -51.54
C GLU A 21 -15.10 16.74 -52.17
N LYS A 22 -15.30 17.86 -51.46
CA LYS A 22 -15.97 19.06 -52.01
C LYS A 22 -15.14 19.79 -53.05
N ILE A 23 -13.81 19.79 -52.93
CA ILE A 23 -12.91 20.38 -53.93
C ILE A 23 -12.91 19.56 -55.24
N LEU A 24 -13.03 18.23 -55.15
CA LEU A 24 -13.15 17.33 -56.30
C LEU A 24 -14.50 17.43 -57.03
N LEU A 25 -15.57 17.83 -56.33
CA LEU A 25 -16.92 18.00 -56.90
C LEU A 25 -17.16 19.37 -57.56
N LEU A 26 -16.25 20.34 -57.38
CA LEU A 26 -16.25 21.58 -58.17
C LEU A 26 -15.82 21.23 -59.61
N GLN A 27 -16.82 20.92 -60.44
CA GLN A 27 -16.68 20.66 -61.87
C GLN A 27 -15.83 21.74 -62.55
N PRO A 28 -14.97 21.39 -63.52
CA PRO A 28 -14.17 22.37 -64.23
C PRO A 28 -15.11 23.29 -65.02
N LEU A 29 -15.15 24.58 -64.66
CA LEU A 29 -15.60 25.62 -65.58
C LEU A 29 -14.71 25.54 -66.82
N ASN A 30 -15.32 25.16 -67.94
CA ASN A 30 -14.67 24.87 -69.20
C ASN A 30 -14.09 26.16 -69.82
N PHE A 31 -12.92 26.60 -69.34
CA PHE A 31 -12.14 27.65 -69.98
C PHE A 31 -11.29 27.01 -71.09
N GLY A 32 -11.82 27.12 -72.31
CA GLY A 32 -11.11 27.10 -73.59
C GLY A 32 -9.82 26.27 -73.69
N GLY A 33 -9.97 25.00 -74.10
CA GLY A 33 -9.03 24.38 -75.04
C GLY A 33 -7.76 23.74 -74.49
N ILE A 34 -7.57 23.64 -73.17
CA ILE A 34 -6.45 22.89 -72.59
C ILE A 34 -6.99 21.57 -72.01
N THR A 35 -6.54 20.44 -72.56
CA THR A 35 -7.00 19.09 -72.22
C THR A 35 -6.79 18.75 -70.74
N GLY A 36 -7.72 18.01 -70.13
CA GLY A 36 -7.77 17.73 -68.69
C GLY A 36 -6.53 17.08 -68.06
N ALA A 37 -5.61 16.55 -68.87
CA ALA A 37 -4.31 16.05 -68.41
C ALA A 37 -3.37 17.16 -67.93
N LEU A 38 -3.45 18.36 -68.51
CA LEU A 38 -2.63 19.50 -68.09
C LEU A 38 -3.19 20.16 -66.82
N TRP A 39 -4.52 20.11 -66.63
CA TRP A 39 -5.16 20.62 -65.41
C TRP A 39 -4.87 19.75 -64.19
N THR A 40 -4.87 18.42 -64.34
CA THR A 40 -4.51 17.49 -63.25
C THR A 40 -3.03 17.57 -62.88
N ILE A 41 -2.12 17.77 -63.84
CA ILE A 41 -0.70 18.03 -63.58
C ILE A 41 -0.52 19.39 -62.90
N PHE A 42 -1.25 20.43 -63.33
CA PHE A 42 -1.20 21.73 -62.70
C PHE A 42 -1.69 21.69 -61.26
N LEU A 43 -2.82 20.99 -60.98
CA LEU A 43 -3.36 20.84 -59.64
C LEU A 43 -2.45 19.98 -58.76
N SER A 44 -1.84 18.90 -59.27
CA SER A 44 -0.93 18.06 -58.48
C SER A 44 0.40 18.78 -58.19
N CYS A 45 0.95 19.53 -59.14
CA CYS A 45 2.13 20.39 -58.92
C CYS A 45 1.82 21.57 -58.00
N PHE A 46 0.62 22.15 -58.09
CA PHE A 46 0.18 23.23 -57.20
C PHE A 46 -0.05 22.71 -55.79
N PHE A 47 -0.71 21.56 -55.60
CA PHE A 47 -0.92 20.97 -54.27
C PHE A 47 0.39 20.46 -53.63
N THR A 48 1.29 19.83 -54.38
CA THR A 48 2.59 19.37 -53.86
C THR A 48 3.51 20.54 -53.48
N ASN A 49 3.50 21.64 -54.24
CA ASN A 49 4.25 22.85 -53.87
C ASN A 49 3.56 23.68 -52.78
N LEU A 50 2.23 23.78 -52.76
CA LEU A 50 1.46 24.56 -51.77
C LEU A 50 1.43 23.87 -50.40
N VAL A 51 1.33 22.54 -50.35
CA VAL A 51 1.37 21.75 -49.10
C VAL A 51 2.82 21.60 -48.61
N GLY A 52 3.81 21.55 -49.51
CA GLY A 52 5.24 21.67 -49.14
C GLY A 52 5.63 23.05 -48.61
N LEU A 53 4.83 24.09 -48.93
CA LEU A 53 4.97 25.46 -48.44
C LEU A 53 4.26 25.71 -47.10
N ILE A 54 3.41 24.81 -46.60
CA ILE A 54 3.04 24.80 -45.17
C ILE A 54 4.31 24.44 -44.43
N GLN A 55 5.11 25.48 -44.17
CA GLN A 55 6.46 25.37 -43.68
C GLN A 55 6.41 24.47 -42.44
N PRO A 56 7.14 23.35 -42.39
CA PRO A 56 7.20 22.57 -41.16
C PRO A 56 7.73 23.43 -40.00
N TRP A 57 8.29 24.60 -40.31
CA TRP A 57 8.76 25.62 -39.40
C TRP A 57 7.60 26.35 -38.72
N LEU A 58 6.43 26.48 -39.38
CA LEU A 58 5.19 26.99 -38.77
C LEU A 58 4.61 25.99 -37.75
N ILE A 59 4.62 24.69 -38.10
CA ILE A 59 4.20 23.63 -37.18
C ILE A 59 5.17 23.56 -35.99
N ALA A 60 6.48 23.61 -36.25
CA ALA A 60 7.49 23.67 -35.21
C ALA A 60 7.35 24.92 -34.33
N ALA A 61 7.07 26.08 -34.92
CA ALA A 61 6.86 27.35 -34.21
C ALA A 61 5.65 27.33 -33.28
N LEU A 62 4.65 26.48 -33.51
CA LEU A 62 3.48 26.33 -32.63
C LEU A 62 3.61 25.18 -31.63
N VAL A 63 4.18 24.05 -32.05
CA VAL A 63 4.27 22.84 -31.21
C VAL A 63 5.38 22.96 -30.17
N ILE A 64 6.54 23.51 -30.53
CA ILE A 64 7.69 23.61 -29.63
C ILE A 64 7.35 24.47 -28.40
N PRO A 65 6.76 25.68 -28.52
CA PRO A 65 6.37 26.46 -27.35
C PRO A 65 5.31 25.78 -26.50
N LEU A 66 4.35 25.07 -27.10
CA LEU A 66 3.31 24.34 -26.37
C LEU A 66 3.91 23.20 -25.52
N VAL A 67 4.85 22.44 -26.10
CA VAL A 67 5.60 21.40 -25.37
C VAL A 67 6.47 22.03 -24.29
N LEU A 68 7.14 23.14 -24.57
CA LEU A 68 7.96 23.84 -23.59
C LEU A 68 7.12 24.35 -22.42
N VAL A 69 5.97 24.97 -22.68
CA VAL A 69 5.05 25.48 -21.64
C VAL A 69 4.52 24.32 -20.78
N THR A 70 4.16 23.19 -21.38
CA THR A 70 3.69 22.03 -20.61
C THR A 70 4.80 21.38 -19.79
N VAL A 71 6.02 21.26 -20.33
CA VAL A 71 7.19 20.79 -19.57
C VAL A 71 7.50 21.76 -18.42
N ILE A 72 7.52 23.07 -18.69
CA ILE A 72 7.72 24.10 -17.67
C ILE A 72 6.63 24.02 -16.61
N ASP A 73 5.34 23.93 -16.97
CA ASP A 73 4.25 23.81 -16.02
C ASP A 73 4.37 22.52 -15.19
N VAL A 74 4.75 21.38 -15.79
CA VAL A 74 5.01 20.13 -15.06
C VAL A 74 6.18 20.28 -14.08
N LEU A 75 7.27 20.92 -14.49
CA LEU A 75 8.44 21.18 -13.64
C LEU A 75 8.10 22.17 -12.51
N LEU A 76 7.35 23.23 -12.80
CA LEU A 76 6.88 24.20 -11.83
C LEU A 76 5.87 23.58 -10.85
N ARG A 77 4.96 22.71 -11.32
CA ARG A 77 4.07 21.91 -10.46
C ARG A 77 4.86 20.96 -9.57
N ARG A 78 5.88 20.27 -10.09
CA ARG A 78 6.78 19.42 -9.29
C ARG A 78 7.53 20.24 -8.24
N LYS A 79 8.07 21.41 -8.60
CA LYS A 79 8.77 22.32 -7.68
C LYS A 79 7.84 22.91 -6.62
N ARG A 80 6.63 23.31 -7.00
CA ARG A 80 5.58 23.77 -6.07
C ARG A 80 5.13 22.64 -5.14
N ARG A 81 5.01 21.40 -5.63
CA ARG A 81 4.69 20.21 -4.81
C ARG A 81 5.79 19.92 -3.79
N ARG A 82 7.06 19.98 -4.19
CA ARG A 82 8.21 19.88 -3.27
C ARG A 82 8.30 21.02 -2.25
N ARG A 83 7.94 22.26 -2.63
CA ARG A 83 7.87 23.40 -1.69
C ARG A 83 6.65 23.34 -0.77
N ARG A 84 5.57 22.67 -1.18
CA ARG A 84 4.35 22.45 -0.39
C ARG A 84 4.45 21.26 0.55
N GLU A 85 5.40 20.35 0.34
CA GLU A 85 5.80 19.43 1.41
C GLU A 85 6.40 20.30 2.51
N PRO A 86 5.71 20.49 3.65
CA PRO A 86 6.33 21.14 4.78
C PRO A 86 7.56 20.28 5.07
N SER A 87 8.72 20.92 5.26
CA SER A 87 9.83 20.28 5.97
C SER A 87 9.19 19.71 7.23
N ARG A 88 9.00 18.39 7.28
CA ARG A 88 8.44 17.73 8.45
C ARG A 88 9.43 18.06 9.55
N ARG A 89 9.04 18.96 10.47
CA ARG A 89 9.85 19.28 11.64
C ARG A 89 10.31 17.96 12.22
N ASN A 90 11.57 17.89 12.63
CA ASN A 90 12.11 16.67 13.21
C ASN A 90 11.37 16.40 14.54
N MET A 91 10.33 15.57 14.50
CA MET A 91 9.48 15.25 15.65
C MET A 91 10.18 14.32 16.65
N ARG A 92 11.52 14.25 16.65
CA ARG A 92 12.29 13.58 17.70
C ARG A 92 12.40 14.42 18.97
N ASP A 93 12.22 15.74 18.88
CA ASP A 93 12.25 16.65 20.04
C ASP A 93 10.88 16.69 20.76
N PRO A 94 10.80 16.29 22.04
CA PRO A 94 9.57 16.35 22.83
C PRO A 94 8.93 17.74 22.91
N LYS A 95 9.71 18.82 22.86
CA LYS A 95 9.17 20.19 22.89
C LYS A 95 8.35 20.48 21.64
N LEU A 96 8.88 20.12 20.46
CA LEU A 96 8.17 20.27 19.19
C LEU A 96 6.93 19.36 19.11
N GLN A 97 6.99 18.18 19.73
CA GLN A 97 5.83 17.30 19.86
C GLN A 97 4.72 17.96 20.69
N LEU A 98 5.07 18.49 21.87
CA LEU A 98 4.14 19.17 22.77
C LEU A 98 3.49 20.38 22.09
N ASP A 99 4.30 21.22 21.43
CA ASP A 99 3.79 22.37 20.67
C ASP A 99 2.78 21.94 19.60
N SER A 100 3.04 20.82 18.92
CA SER A 100 2.16 20.29 17.88
C SER A 100 0.85 19.73 18.46
N VAL A 101 0.92 19.05 19.60
CA VAL A 101 -0.25 18.54 20.32
C VAL A 101 -1.10 19.71 20.83
N ALA A 102 -0.49 20.75 21.39
CA ALA A 102 -1.20 21.90 21.94
C ALA A 102 -1.95 22.73 20.88
N GLN A 103 -1.57 22.62 19.61
CA GLN A 103 -2.14 23.40 18.50
C GLN A 103 -3.42 22.80 17.90
N VAL A 104 -3.84 21.60 18.31
CA VAL A 104 -4.99 20.90 17.74
C VAL A 104 -5.89 20.31 18.82
N GLY A 105 -7.19 20.21 18.52
CA GLY A 105 -8.12 19.46 19.35
C GLY A 105 -8.02 17.95 19.11
N PHE A 106 -8.27 17.15 20.15
CA PHE A 106 -8.35 15.69 20.06
C PHE A 106 -9.77 15.23 20.38
N VAL A 107 -10.22 14.19 19.67
CA VAL A 107 -11.49 13.53 19.93
C VAL A 107 -11.25 12.06 20.17
N LYS A 108 -12.05 11.44 21.04
CA LYS A 108 -12.02 9.99 21.24
C LYS A 108 -12.50 9.28 19.98
N THR A 109 -11.85 8.17 19.64
CA THR A 109 -12.28 7.27 18.56
C THR A 109 -12.53 5.88 19.13
N GLN A 110 -13.30 5.06 18.41
CA GLN A 110 -13.38 3.63 18.72
C GLN A 110 -12.00 3.01 18.50
N LEU A 111 -11.57 2.15 19.43
CA LEU A 111 -10.27 1.48 19.36
C LEU A 111 -10.20 0.49 18.20
N MET A 112 -11.32 -0.16 17.90
CA MET A 112 -11.42 -1.24 16.93
C MET A 112 -12.75 -1.18 16.17
N ASN A 113 -12.78 -1.75 14.98
CA ASN A 113 -13.98 -1.83 14.15
C ASN A 113 -14.91 -2.96 14.64
N LYS A 114 -16.13 -3.05 14.09
CA LYS A 114 -17.11 -4.08 14.51
C LYS A 114 -16.64 -5.52 14.30
N GLY A 115 -15.84 -5.78 13.27
CA GLY A 115 -15.29 -7.10 12.98
C GLY A 115 -14.23 -7.50 14.01
N GLU A 116 -13.26 -6.61 14.23
CA GLU A 116 -12.23 -6.76 15.27
C GLU A 116 -12.88 -6.93 16.66
N ASN A 117 -13.90 -6.14 17.00
CA ASN A 117 -14.59 -6.25 18.29
C ASN A 117 -15.25 -7.62 18.51
N ARG A 118 -15.81 -8.23 17.46
CA ARG A 118 -16.38 -9.59 17.56
C ARG A 118 -15.32 -10.65 17.79
N VAL A 119 -14.15 -10.50 17.15
CA VAL A 119 -13.01 -11.39 17.37
C VAL A 119 -12.48 -11.20 18.79
N PHE A 120 -12.36 -9.96 19.26
CA PHE A 120 -11.94 -9.66 20.64
C PHE A 120 -12.84 -10.33 21.68
N GLU A 121 -14.16 -10.16 21.57
CA GLU A 121 -15.14 -10.80 22.47
C GLU A 121 -15.10 -12.34 22.38
N LEU A 122 -14.79 -12.89 21.22
CA LEU A 122 -14.59 -14.33 21.06
C LEU A 122 -13.34 -14.77 21.83
N LEU A 123 -12.20 -14.12 21.61
CA LEU A 123 -10.94 -14.44 22.28
C LEU A 123 -11.06 -14.35 23.80
N GLU A 124 -11.68 -13.29 24.33
CA GLU A 124 -11.89 -13.13 25.77
C GLU A 124 -12.71 -14.29 26.35
N ARG A 125 -13.80 -14.67 25.68
CA ARG A 125 -14.63 -15.80 26.12
C ARG A 125 -13.90 -17.14 25.99
N THR A 126 -13.12 -17.33 24.94
CA THR A 126 -12.31 -18.55 24.76
C THR A 126 -11.30 -18.68 25.89
N VAL A 127 -10.51 -17.64 26.16
CA VAL A 127 -9.51 -17.64 27.23
C VAL A 127 -10.15 -17.82 28.61
N ALA A 128 -11.29 -17.18 28.87
CA ALA A 128 -11.98 -17.31 30.16
C ALA A 128 -12.59 -18.69 30.41
N ARG A 129 -12.84 -19.49 29.36
CA ARG A 129 -13.39 -20.85 29.47
C ARG A 129 -12.33 -21.92 29.60
N THR A 130 -11.08 -21.63 29.24
CA THR A 130 -9.97 -22.56 29.47
C THR A 130 -9.41 -22.36 30.87
N ASN A 131 -8.70 -23.37 31.38
CA ASN A 131 -7.96 -23.24 32.65
C ASN A 131 -6.63 -22.49 32.46
N PHE A 132 -6.49 -21.67 31.40
CA PHE A 132 -5.24 -21.01 31.05
C PHE A 132 -4.88 -19.85 31.99
N GLY A 133 -5.86 -19.18 32.59
CA GLY A 133 -5.64 -18.07 33.53
C GLY A 133 -5.09 -16.77 32.89
N GLY A 134 -4.86 -16.77 31.58
CA GLY A 134 -4.31 -15.63 30.84
C GLY A 134 -5.30 -14.51 30.53
N ARG A 135 -4.82 -13.51 29.79
CA ARG A 135 -5.59 -12.30 29.42
C ARG A 135 -5.41 -11.95 27.94
N VAL A 136 -6.42 -11.29 27.36
CA VAL A 136 -6.37 -10.78 25.98
C VAL A 136 -6.12 -9.27 25.99
N MET A 137 -5.07 -8.84 25.32
CA MET A 137 -4.70 -7.43 25.13
C MET A 137 -5.00 -7.01 23.68
N ALA A 138 -5.44 -5.77 23.47
CA ALA A 138 -5.73 -5.23 22.13
C ALA A 138 -4.71 -4.17 21.69
N GLN A 139 -4.40 -4.15 20.39
CA GLN A 139 -3.57 -3.12 19.73
C GLN A 139 -2.18 -2.95 20.36
N VAL A 140 -1.52 -4.06 20.71
CA VAL A 140 -0.25 -4.05 21.42
C VAL A 140 0.91 -3.80 20.46
N CYS A 141 1.78 -2.83 20.77
CA CYS A 141 3.02 -2.60 20.04
C CYS A 141 3.97 -3.80 20.16
N LEU A 142 4.55 -4.25 19.04
CA LEU A 142 5.48 -5.38 19.04
C LEU A 142 6.69 -5.15 19.95
N GLY A 143 7.18 -3.90 20.03
CA GLY A 143 8.32 -3.54 20.88
C GLY A 143 8.08 -3.70 22.38
N GLU A 144 6.84 -3.91 22.82
CA GLU A 144 6.51 -4.10 24.25
C GLU A 144 6.70 -5.56 24.70
N PHE A 145 6.69 -6.50 23.76
CA PHE A 145 6.75 -7.94 24.07
C PHE A 145 7.70 -8.75 23.17
N VAL A 146 8.34 -8.09 22.20
CA VAL A 146 9.41 -8.65 21.38
C VAL A 146 10.62 -7.71 21.44
N ALA A 147 11.77 -8.27 21.81
CA ALA A 147 13.05 -7.57 21.80
C ALA A 147 14.05 -8.29 20.90
N PRO A 148 14.96 -7.56 20.22
CA PRO A 148 16.13 -8.17 19.60
C PRO A 148 16.98 -8.92 20.62
N ASP A 149 17.62 -10.00 20.18
CA ASP A 149 18.57 -10.79 20.98
C ASP A 149 19.62 -9.86 21.64
N PRO A 150 19.80 -9.91 22.97
CA PRO A 150 20.76 -9.07 23.68
C PRO A 150 22.21 -9.27 23.22
N GLU A 151 22.56 -10.44 22.68
CA GLU A 151 23.91 -10.77 22.22
C GLU A 151 24.22 -10.26 20.81
N ALA A 152 23.22 -9.72 20.09
CA ALA A 152 23.44 -9.14 18.78
C ALA A 152 24.16 -7.78 18.86
N ASP A 153 24.85 -7.43 17.76
CA ASP A 153 25.52 -6.14 17.60
C ASP A 153 24.58 -4.96 17.92
N ALA A 154 25.08 -3.98 18.68
CA ALA A 154 24.27 -2.90 19.23
C ALA A 154 23.54 -2.08 18.14
N ALA A 155 24.20 -1.78 17.02
CA ALA A 155 23.57 -1.03 15.93
C ALA A 155 22.44 -1.84 15.30
N ARG A 156 22.65 -3.14 15.08
CA ARG A 156 21.61 -4.04 14.55
C ARG A 156 20.43 -4.22 15.52
N ARG A 157 20.69 -4.27 16.83
CA ARG A 157 19.61 -4.30 17.84
C ARG A 157 18.76 -3.04 17.77
N GLU A 158 19.37 -1.87 17.70
CA GLU A 158 18.64 -0.61 17.58
C GLU A 158 17.80 -0.57 16.29
N GLU A 159 18.39 -0.92 15.14
CA GLU A 159 17.70 -0.97 13.85
C GLU A 159 16.50 -1.94 13.87
N ALA A 160 16.67 -3.12 14.46
CA ALA A 160 15.62 -4.12 14.60
C ALA A 160 14.51 -3.64 15.54
N PHE A 161 14.86 -3.08 16.70
CA PHE A 161 13.91 -2.58 17.68
C PHE A 161 13.06 -1.44 17.11
N VAL A 162 13.69 -0.44 16.50
CA VAL A 162 12.99 0.66 15.83
C VAL A 162 12.07 0.13 14.72
N SER A 163 12.52 -0.90 14.00
CA SER A 163 11.72 -1.54 12.96
C SER A 163 10.46 -2.21 13.50
N ILE A 164 10.46 -2.82 14.69
CA ILE A 164 9.26 -3.47 15.23
C ILE A 164 8.39 -2.55 16.08
N ASN A 165 8.98 -1.56 16.77
CA ASN A 165 8.28 -0.70 17.72
C ASN A 165 7.13 0.12 17.09
N SER A 166 7.24 0.40 15.79
CA SER A 166 6.19 1.12 15.03
C SER A 166 5.03 0.23 14.59
N LYS A 167 5.02 -1.07 14.95
CA LYS A 167 4.08 -2.08 14.47
C LYS A 167 3.33 -2.64 15.67
N ARG A 168 2.07 -3.01 15.44
CA ARG A 168 1.16 -3.54 16.47
C ARG A 168 0.56 -4.84 15.97
N VAL A 169 0.29 -5.73 16.91
CA VAL A 169 -0.63 -6.85 16.70
C VAL A 169 -2.04 -6.40 17.08
N ASP A 170 -3.05 -6.95 16.42
CA ASP A 170 -4.44 -6.61 16.74
C ASP A 170 -4.80 -7.12 18.13
N PHE A 171 -4.43 -8.36 18.45
CA PHE A 171 -4.57 -8.93 19.78
C PHE A 171 -3.35 -9.74 20.20
N LEU A 172 -3.12 -9.78 21.52
CA LEU A 172 -2.10 -10.59 22.16
C LEU A 172 -2.73 -11.32 23.35
N ILE A 173 -2.57 -12.64 23.40
CA ILE A 173 -2.87 -13.42 24.59
C ILE A 173 -1.59 -13.52 25.42
N ILE A 174 -1.69 -13.15 26.69
CA ILE A 174 -0.63 -13.27 27.69
C ILE A 174 -1.01 -14.27 28.76
N ASP A 175 -0.03 -14.90 29.40
CA ASP A 175 -0.25 -15.76 30.56
C ASP A 175 -0.48 -14.94 31.85
N GLU A 176 -0.56 -15.62 32.99
CA GLU A 176 -0.72 -14.99 34.31
C GLU A 176 0.49 -14.16 34.77
N ASN A 177 1.68 -14.43 34.22
CA ASN A 177 2.92 -13.70 34.50
C ASN A 177 3.09 -12.48 33.57
N GLY A 178 2.26 -12.37 32.53
CA GLY A 178 2.31 -11.33 31.52
C GLY A 178 3.22 -11.66 30.33
N GLU A 179 3.65 -12.92 30.19
CA GLU A 179 4.43 -13.37 29.04
C GLU A 179 3.56 -13.53 27.79
N ALA A 180 4.10 -13.18 26.63
CA ALA A 180 3.41 -13.28 25.35
C ALA A 180 3.28 -14.73 24.89
N VAL A 181 2.04 -15.19 24.70
CA VAL A 181 1.74 -16.60 24.38
C VAL A 181 1.25 -16.77 22.96
N LEU A 182 0.33 -15.91 22.49
CA LEU A 182 -0.24 -16.02 21.15
C LEU A 182 -0.61 -14.65 20.60
N ALA A 183 -0.08 -14.32 19.42
CA ALA A 183 -0.53 -13.16 18.65
C ALA A 183 -1.73 -13.53 17.77
N VAL A 184 -2.67 -12.61 17.60
CA VAL A 184 -3.81 -12.75 16.68
C VAL A 184 -3.94 -11.50 15.81
N GLU A 185 -4.10 -11.70 14.51
CA GLU A 185 -4.24 -10.64 13.49
C GLU A 185 -5.55 -10.81 12.73
N VAL A 186 -6.35 -9.75 12.60
CA VAL A 186 -7.62 -9.75 11.87
C VAL A 186 -7.40 -9.18 10.49
N GLN A 187 -7.55 -10.01 9.47
CA GLN A 187 -7.40 -9.59 8.09
C GLN A 187 -8.67 -8.85 7.63
N GLY A 188 -8.53 -7.57 7.28
CA GLY A 188 -9.63 -6.77 6.75
C GLY A 188 -10.13 -7.26 5.37
N SER A 189 -11.41 -7.03 5.06
CA SER A 189 -12.00 -7.31 3.74
C SER A 189 -11.47 -6.39 2.62
N GLY A 190 -10.79 -5.31 2.99
CA GLY A 190 -10.05 -4.47 2.06
C GLY A 190 -8.76 -5.17 1.65
N HIS A 191 -8.80 -5.86 0.51
CA HIS A 191 -7.62 -6.38 -0.17
C HIS A 191 -6.45 -5.38 -0.10
N TYR A 192 -5.28 -5.89 0.28
CA TYR A 192 -4.00 -5.19 0.33
C TYR A 192 -3.58 -4.63 -1.03
N ILE A 193 -4.16 -3.51 -1.47
CA ILE A 193 -3.75 -2.81 -2.70
C ILE A 193 -2.52 -1.94 -2.38
N GLY A 194 -1.38 -2.55 -2.02
CA GLY A 194 -0.14 -1.81 -1.82
C GLY A 194 1.05 -2.64 -1.34
N LYS A 195 2.19 -2.49 -2.03
CA LYS A 195 3.48 -3.14 -1.68
C LYS A 195 3.91 -2.88 -0.22
N THR A 196 3.56 -1.72 0.34
CA THR A 196 3.96 -1.33 1.69
C THR A 196 3.24 -2.11 2.79
N ALA A 197 1.97 -2.45 2.59
CA ALA A 197 1.19 -3.15 3.61
C ALA A 197 1.66 -4.61 3.74
N PHE A 198 1.92 -5.28 2.60
CA PHE A 198 2.56 -6.60 2.57
C PHE A 198 3.90 -6.63 3.32
N MET A 199 4.78 -5.64 3.09
CA MET A 199 6.07 -5.58 3.77
C MET A 199 5.93 -5.34 5.28
N ARG A 200 4.91 -4.62 5.74
CA ARG A 200 4.66 -4.42 7.17
C ARG A 200 4.28 -5.73 7.84
N ASP A 201 3.38 -6.50 7.23
CA ASP A 201 2.97 -7.80 7.76
C ASP A 201 4.11 -8.81 7.75
N ALA A 202 4.95 -8.79 6.71
CA ALA A 202 6.16 -9.62 6.66
C ALA A 202 7.10 -9.33 7.85
N VAL A 203 7.29 -8.05 8.22
CA VAL A 203 8.09 -7.70 9.41
C VAL A 203 7.45 -8.23 10.70
N LYS A 204 6.12 -8.09 10.86
CA LYS A 204 5.41 -8.62 12.04
C LYS A 204 5.60 -10.14 12.15
N LYS A 205 5.33 -10.86 11.06
CA LYS A 205 5.46 -12.34 11.00
C LYS A 205 6.87 -12.80 11.31
N GLU A 206 7.88 -12.16 10.72
CA GLU A 206 9.28 -12.56 10.97
C GLU A 206 9.71 -12.26 12.41
N ALA A 207 9.30 -11.13 12.99
CA ALA A 207 9.60 -10.79 14.37
C ALA A 207 8.98 -11.82 15.34
N LEU A 208 7.69 -12.14 15.19
CA LEU A 208 7.01 -13.14 16.00
C LEU A 208 7.64 -14.53 15.86
N ARG A 209 7.95 -14.95 14.63
CA ARG A 209 8.61 -16.24 14.35
C ARG A 209 9.98 -16.33 15.02
N ARG A 210 10.77 -15.25 14.99
CA ARG A 210 12.08 -15.17 15.64
C ARG A 210 11.98 -15.18 17.17
N ALA A 211 10.90 -14.62 17.72
CA ALA A 211 10.61 -14.62 19.15
C ALA A 211 9.97 -15.93 19.63
N GLY A 212 9.66 -16.88 18.74
CA GLY A 212 8.97 -18.12 19.10
C GLY A 212 7.49 -17.93 19.45
N ILE A 213 6.90 -16.79 19.13
CA ILE A 213 5.50 -16.47 19.44
C ILE A 213 4.62 -16.92 18.27
N PRO A 214 3.66 -17.84 18.47
CA PRO A 214 2.73 -18.25 17.44
C PRO A 214 1.81 -17.10 17.00
N LEU A 215 1.28 -17.22 15.78
CA LEU A 215 0.39 -16.24 15.17
C LEU A 215 -0.84 -16.95 14.58
N VAL A 216 -2.04 -16.50 14.96
CA VAL A 216 -3.31 -16.87 14.32
C VAL A 216 -3.79 -15.70 13.45
N GLU A 217 -4.04 -15.97 12.16
CA GLU A 217 -4.59 -14.98 11.23
C GLU A 217 -6.08 -15.26 10.99
N VAL A 218 -6.94 -14.35 11.43
CA VAL A 218 -8.39 -14.44 11.27
C VAL A 218 -8.78 -13.81 9.93
N VAL A 219 -9.10 -14.65 8.95
CA VAL A 219 -9.48 -14.21 7.60
C VAL A 219 -10.97 -13.89 7.49
N PRO A 220 -11.39 -13.03 6.53
CA PRO A 220 -12.80 -12.82 6.25
C PRO A 220 -13.50 -14.16 5.97
N ASN A 221 -14.63 -14.39 6.65
CA ASN A 221 -15.45 -15.61 6.59
C ASN A 221 -14.93 -16.83 7.37
N MET A 222 -13.83 -16.71 8.12
CA MET A 222 -13.47 -17.75 9.08
C MET A 222 -14.57 -17.88 10.13
N ARG A 223 -15.00 -19.11 10.42
CA ARG A 223 -16.07 -19.34 11.39
C ARG A 223 -15.56 -19.12 12.81
N PRO A 224 -16.35 -18.57 13.74
CA PRO A 224 -15.92 -18.37 15.12
C PRO A 224 -15.37 -19.65 15.78
N GLU A 225 -15.96 -20.80 15.49
CA GLU A 225 -15.56 -22.09 16.05
C GLU A 225 -14.16 -22.52 15.56
N GLU A 226 -13.78 -22.11 14.34
CA GLU A 226 -12.45 -22.40 13.78
C GLU A 226 -11.37 -21.54 14.44
N VAL A 227 -11.69 -20.26 14.73
CA VAL A 227 -10.79 -19.38 15.48
C VAL A 227 -10.61 -19.90 16.90
N GLU A 228 -11.72 -20.23 17.58
CA GLU A 228 -11.72 -20.79 18.93
C GLU A 228 -10.89 -22.08 19.01
N ALA A 229 -11.09 -23.02 18.09
CA ALA A 229 -10.34 -24.27 18.06
C ALA A 229 -8.82 -24.08 17.80
N GLN A 230 -8.43 -23.06 17.03
CA GLN A 230 -7.01 -22.73 16.84
C GLN A 230 -6.41 -22.15 18.11
N VAL A 231 -7.10 -21.21 18.75
CA VAL A 231 -6.65 -20.57 19.98
C VAL A 231 -6.49 -21.62 21.09
N ILE A 232 -7.53 -22.44 21.34
CA ILE A 232 -7.50 -23.48 22.38
C ILE A 232 -6.31 -24.42 22.18
N ARG A 233 -6.03 -24.85 20.94
CA ARG A 233 -4.89 -25.72 20.64
C ARG A 233 -3.55 -25.13 21.09
N TYR A 234 -3.34 -23.84 20.86
CA TYR A 234 -2.12 -23.16 21.31
C TYR A 234 -2.07 -23.06 22.84
N LEU A 235 -3.18 -22.66 23.48
CA LEU A 235 -3.23 -22.56 24.94
C LEU A 235 -3.00 -23.91 25.62
N ASP A 236 -3.59 -24.99 25.12
CA ASP A 236 -3.39 -26.34 25.65
C ASP A 236 -1.94 -26.80 25.49
N THR A 237 -1.31 -26.51 24.35
CA THR A 237 0.11 -26.82 24.11
C THR A 237 1.00 -26.07 25.10
N THR A 238 0.70 -24.80 25.37
CA THR A 238 1.42 -24.00 26.37
C THR A 238 1.24 -24.57 27.77
N LEU A 239 0.01 -24.91 28.19
CA LEU A 239 -0.24 -25.53 29.49
C LEU A 239 0.54 -26.83 29.68
N GLN A 240 0.56 -27.69 28.67
CA GLN A 240 1.33 -28.94 28.70
C GLN A 240 2.85 -28.71 28.84
N SER A 241 3.37 -27.60 28.31
CA SER A 241 4.78 -27.24 28.46
C SER A 241 5.15 -26.69 29.85
N LEU A 242 4.16 -26.18 30.59
CA LEU A 242 4.32 -25.62 31.94
C LEU A 242 4.20 -26.68 33.04
N GLU A 243 3.58 -27.83 32.76
CA GLU A 243 3.54 -28.94 33.70
C GLU A 243 4.96 -29.53 33.89
N PRO A 244 5.52 -29.55 35.11
CA PRO A 244 6.84 -30.10 35.35
C PRO A 244 6.84 -31.60 35.01
N THR A 245 7.83 -32.04 34.23
CA THR A 245 8.06 -33.44 33.86
C THR A 245 8.26 -34.33 35.10
N SER A 246 7.17 -34.79 35.71
CA SER A 246 7.16 -35.65 36.91
C SER A 246 7.54 -37.11 36.64
N HIS A 247 8.12 -37.42 35.48
CA HIS A 247 8.51 -38.78 35.12
C HIS A 247 9.95 -38.85 34.62
N GLN A 248 10.91 -38.62 35.52
CA GLN A 248 12.27 -39.18 35.40
C GLN A 248 13.03 -39.13 36.74
N ASN A 249 12.50 -39.74 37.80
CA ASN A 249 13.33 -40.08 38.95
C ASN A 249 12.79 -41.28 39.77
N SER A 250 12.73 -42.47 39.17
CA SER A 250 12.49 -43.73 39.89
C SER A 250 13.63 -44.73 39.69
N GLY A 251 14.87 -44.23 39.63
CA GLY A 251 16.09 -45.02 39.43
C GLY A 251 17.05 -45.01 40.63
N ARG A 252 16.59 -44.76 41.86
CA ARG A 252 17.40 -45.10 43.05
C ARG A 252 17.27 -46.60 43.31
N LYS A 253 18.26 -47.35 42.83
CA LYS A 253 18.55 -48.72 43.24
C LYS A 253 18.63 -48.76 44.77
N PRO A 254 17.89 -49.66 45.47
CA PRO A 254 18.07 -49.81 46.90
C PRO A 254 19.47 -50.38 47.16
N ALA A 255 20.22 -49.72 48.05
CA ALA A 255 21.41 -50.31 48.63
C ALA A 255 20.95 -51.52 49.47
N ALA A 256 21.39 -52.71 49.07
CA ALA A 256 21.23 -53.92 49.85
C ALA A 256 22.21 -53.90 51.04
N PRO A 257 21.87 -54.60 52.15
CA PRO A 257 22.49 -54.42 53.47
C PRO A 257 23.96 -54.81 53.57
#